data_AF-A0A5E5Q5I7-F1
#
_entry.id   AF-A0A5E5Q5I7-F1
#
_cell.length_a   1.000
_cell.length_b   1.000
_cell.length_c   1.000
_cell.angle_alpha   90.00
_cell.angle_beta   90.00
_cell.angle_gamma   90.00
#
_symmetry.space_group_name_H-M   'P 1'
#
loop_
_entity.id
_entity.type
_entity.pdbx_description
1 polymer ?
#
loop_
_entity_poly.entity_id
_entity_poly.type
_entity_poly.pdbx_seq_one_letter_code
_entity_poly.pdbx_strand_id
1 'polypeptide(L)'
;DFSTHTYQQDFHVAPNPKKIIQLDASGKQGRYVRIQLLDSDYLSLAEVQVMGVDPLRFAEVDFSSALNNFGGWHYDAPNYPNFAAFAAVKADGSIIAWGSPHTGGTGAPSGSGYTKIYSNRGAFAALKADGSITAWGDPYAGGTGAPSGSSYTEIYSTAQAFAALKADGSITTWGVIPNTASPSDSGYAKIYSNGQAFAALKADGSIKAWGKSDSGGAGAPSGRGYTKIHSTAVAFAALKADGSITAWGNSESGGAGAPSDSGYAKIYSNGYAFAALKADGSIKAWGNSGNGGANAPTDKDYINVYSSERAFAALKADGSIKAWGDSKSGGKDAPTDKGYAKIYSNGYAFAALKADGSIEAWGDSKSDGKDVPTNKGYINIYSSDSAFAALKADGSITSWGDLDNSWGRNDKHINAPTDKGYTAIYSNEFAFVAVKPDGSIRTWGDPSYGGAYASGYNLALGKPATQSSTFLYHSINPVAGYAVDGNTDGYFLNKSTTHTEYAQGAWWQVDLGGRKNINEIIIYNRTDCCADRLSNYQVSISNKADFSTHTYQQDFHVAPNPKKIIQLNASGKQGRYVRIQLLDKNYLSLAEVQVMGVDL
;
A
#
# COMPACT_ATOMS: atom_id res chain seq x y z
N ASP A 1 -11.59 -15.35 -24.87
CA ASP A 1 -12.99 -15.63 -25.21
C ASP A 1 -13.86 -14.61 -24.48
N PHE A 2 -14.70 -13.87 -25.20
CA PHE A 2 -15.64 -12.89 -24.63
C PHE A 2 -17.07 -13.43 -24.61
N SER A 3 -17.29 -14.73 -24.85
CA SER A 3 -18.62 -15.36 -24.81
C SER A 3 -19.40 -15.10 -23.52
N THR A 4 -18.71 -14.80 -22.41
CA THR A 4 -19.30 -14.34 -21.14
C THR A 4 -18.94 -12.88 -20.85
N HIS A 5 -19.90 -11.97 -20.98
CA HIS A 5 -19.75 -10.55 -20.62
C HIS A 5 -20.55 -10.23 -19.35
N THR A 6 -19.95 -9.51 -18.40
CA THR A 6 -20.66 -9.00 -17.20
C THR A 6 -21.44 -7.71 -17.50
N TYR A 7 -21.12 -7.06 -18.61
CA TYR A 7 -21.80 -5.91 -19.17
C TYR A 7 -21.55 -5.84 -20.67
N GLN A 8 -22.60 -5.55 -21.44
CA GLN A 8 -22.53 -5.27 -22.87
C GLN A 8 -23.51 -4.15 -23.18
N GLN A 9 -23.06 -3.16 -23.94
CA GLN A 9 -23.93 -2.12 -24.49
C GLN A 9 -23.52 -1.84 -25.92
N ASP A 10 -24.51 -1.86 -26.80
CA ASP A 10 -24.35 -1.52 -28.20
C ASP A 10 -24.65 -0.04 -28.43
N PHE A 11 -23.88 0.60 -29.30
CA PHE A 11 -24.06 2.00 -29.68
C PHE A 11 -24.21 2.09 -31.18
N HIS A 12 -25.29 2.74 -31.63
CA HIS A 12 -25.58 2.93 -33.05
C HIS A 12 -25.25 4.36 -33.54
N VAL A 13 -24.57 5.15 -32.72
CA VAL A 13 -24.17 6.52 -33.04
C VAL A 13 -22.73 6.73 -32.59
N ALA A 14 -21.91 7.30 -33.47
CA ALA A 14 -20.52 7.61 -33.19
C ALA A 14 -20.40 8.61 -32.03
N PRO A 15 -19.45 8.42 -31.09
CA PRO A 15 -19.12 9.42 -30.08
C PRO A 15 -18.69 10.74 -30.73
N ASN A 16 -19.28 11.86 -30.34
CA ASN A 16 -18.84 13.19 -30.77
C ASN A 16 -19.01 14.22 -29.64
N PRO A 17 -17.93 14.78 -29.05
CA PRO A 17 -16.52 14.41 -29.22
C PRO A 17 -16.11 13.18 -28.39
N LYS A 18 -16.92 12.79 -27.39
CA LYS A 18 -16.67 11.65 -26.50
C LYS A 18 -17.99 11.01 -26.06
N LYS A 19 -17.93 9.75 -25.65
CA LYS A 19 -19.04 9.03 -25.00
C LYS A 19 -18.56 8.56 -23.65
N ILE A 20 -19.34 8.84 -22.60
CA ILE A 20 -19.08 8.35 -21.25
C ILE A 20 -20.13 7.29 -20.95
N ILE A 21 -19.67 6.12 -20.53
CA ILE A 21 -20.52 5.02 -20.10
C ILE A 21 -20.39 4.95 -18.59
N GLN A 22 -21.45 5.34 -17.88
CA GLN A 22 -21.51 5.19 -16.43
C GLN A 22 -22.17 3.85 -16.13
N LEU A 23 -21.42 2.97 -15.46
CA LEU A 23 -21.96 1.73 -14.91
C LEU A 23 -22.58 2.04 -13.54
N ASP A 24 -23.66 1.35 -13.18
CA ASP A 24 -24.31 1.56 -11.89
C ASP A 24 -23.35 1.38 -10.70
N ALA A 25 -23.65 2.04 -9.57
CA ALA A 25 -22.80 2.01 -8.37
C ALA A 25 -22.62 0.61 -7.76
N SER A 26 -23.45 -0.36 -8.18
CA SER A 26 -23.33 -1.79 -7.85
C SER A 26 -22.42 -2.53 -8.84
N GLY A 27 -21.17 -2.06 -8.96
CA GLY A 27 -19.99 -2.82 -9.36
C GLY A 27 -20.16 -3.93 -10.39
N LYS A 28 -20.16 -3.60 -11.69
CA LYS A 28 -19.82 -4.59 -12.72
C LYS A 28 -18.34 -4.89 -12.63
N GLN A 29 -17.98 -6.07 -12.12
CA GLN A 29 -16.60 -6.53 -12.10
C GLN A 29 -16.19 -7.10 -13.47
N GLY A 30 -15.00 -6.74 -13.94
CA GLY A 30 -14.48 -7.22 -15.22
C GLY A 30 -12.96 -6.97 -15.31
N ARG A 31 -12.24 -7.93 -15.90
CA ARG A 31 -10.79 -7.83 -16.12
C ARG A 31 -10.43 -7.19 -17.46
N TYR A 32 -11.34 -7.25 -18.44
CA TYR A 32 -11.09 -6.82 -19.81
C TYR A 32 -12.26 -5.97 -20.30
N VAL A 33 -11.94 -4.89 -21.02
CA VAL A 33 -12.91 -4.11 -21.79
C VAL A 33 -12.63 -4.35 -23.26
N ARG A 34 -13.67 -4.67 -24.03
CA ARG A 34 -13.59 -4.81 -25.48
C ARG A 34 -14.52 -3.79 -26.13
N ILE A 35 -13.97 -3.03 -27.06
CA ILE A 35 -14.72 -2.22 -27.99
C ILE A 35 -14.61 -2.92 -29.33
N GLN A 36 -15.76 -3.19 -29.95
CA GLN A 36 -15.82 -3.83 -31.26
C GLN A 36 -16.89 -3.13 -32.09
N LEU A 37 -16.68 -3.11 -33.41
CA LEU A 37 -17.73 -2.74 -34.35
C LEU A 37 -18.71 -3.90 -34.49
N LEU A 38 -19.98 -3.56 -34.71
CA LEU A 38 -21.03 -4.55 -34.99
C LEU A 38 -21.07 -4.91 -36.48
N ASP A 39 -20.49 -4.04 -37.32
CA ASP A 39 -20.36 -4.15 -38.76
C ASP A 39 -18.91 -4.34 -39.21
N SER A 40 -18.74 -4.63 -40.50
CA SER A 40 -17.43 -4.84 -41.11
C SER A 40 -16.85 -3.52 -41.60
N ASP A 41 -16.26 -2.77 -40.68
CA ASP A 41 -15.53 -1.53 -40.99
C ASP A 41 -14.27 -1.39 -40.11
N TYR A 42 -13.51 -0.30 -40.30
CA TYR A 42 -12.28 -0.01 -39.56
C TYR A 42 -12.56 0.67 -38.22
N LEU A 43 -12.24 -0.02 -37.12
CA LEU A 43 -12.31 0.57 -35.78
C LEU A 43 -11.14 1.54 -35.56
N SER A 44 -11.43 2.84 -35.49
CA SER A 44 -10.47 3.89 -35.14
C SER A 44 -10.86 4.54 -33.81
N LEU A 45 -9.95 4.52 -32.83
CA LEU A 45 -10.15 5.09 -31.50
C LEU A 45 -9.02 6.05 -31.16
N ALA A 46 -9.34 7.24 -30.66
CA ALA A 46 -8.34 8.21 -30.22
C ALA A 46 -7.81 7.90 -28.82
N GLU A 47 -8.70 7.59 -27.87
CA GLU A 47 -8.36 7.24 -26.49
C GLU A 47 -9.50 6.40 -25.87
N VAL A 48 -9.15 5.45 -25.00
CA VAL A 48 -10.11 4.68 -24.19
C VAL A 48 -9.69 4.76 -22.72
N GLN A 49 -10.57 5.32 -21.89
CA GLN A 49 -10.36 5.43 -20.45
C GLN A 49 -11.36 4.52 -19.72
N VAL A 50 -10.87 3.63 -18.86
CA VAL A 50 -11.69 2.74 -18.02
C VAL A 50 -11.50 3.15 -16.58
N MET A 51 -12.59 3.58 -15.93
CA MET A 51 -12.57 4.04 -14.55
C MET A 51 -13.25 2.98 -13.68
N GLY A 52 -12.52 2.40 -12.74
CA GLY A 52 -13.02 1.47 -11.73
C GLY A 52 -12.67 1.95 -10.33
N VAL A 53 -13.30 1.36 -9.31
CA VAL A 53 -12.88 1.53 -7.92
C VAL A 53 -12.05 0.33 -7.51
N ASP A 54 -10.87 0.56 -6.97
CA ASP A 54 -10.12 -0.47 -6.27
C ASP A 54 -10.99 -0.94 -5.08
N PRO A 55 -11.27 -2.25 -4.92
CA PRO A 55 -11.95 -2.78 -3.74
C PRO A 55 -11.24 -2.39 -2.42
N LEU A 56 -9.94 -2.08 -2.47
CA LEU A 56 -9.18 -1.52 -1.37
C LEU A 56 -8.48 -0.22 -1.77
N ARG A 57 -8.62 0.85 -0.99
CA ARG A 57 -7.89 2.10 -1.23
C ARG A 57 -6.77 2.23 -0.20
N PHE A 58 -5.54 2.08 -0.65
CA PHE A 58 -4.36 2.30 0.18
C PHE A 58 -4.11 3.80 0.38
N ALA A 59 -3.04 4.14 1.11
CA ALA A 59 -2.58 5.51 1.18
C ALA A 59 -2.36 6.10 -0.24
N GLU A 60 -2.68 7.38 -0.43
CA GLU A 60 -2.50 8.09 -1.71
C GLU A 60 -1.07 7.97 -2.26
N VAL A 61 -0.09 7.80 -1.36
CA VAL A 61 1.31 7.53 -1.70
C VAL A 61 1.83 6.37 -0.85
N ASP A 62 2.16 5.26 -1.49
CA ASP A 62 2.96 4.16 -0.93
C ASP A 62 4.45 4.32 -1.27
N PHE A 63 5.32 3.47 -0.71
CA PHE A 63 6.77 3.61 -0.88
C PHE A 63 7.20 3.45 -2.34
N SER A 64 6.64 2.49 -3.08
CA SER A 64 6.93 2.30 -4.51
C SER A 64 6.50 3.52 -5.31
N SER A 65 5.30 4.04 -5.06
CA SER A 65 4.80 5.24 -5.74
C SER A 65 5.68 6.45 -5.43
N ALA A 66 6.08 6.61 -4.16
CA ALA A 66 6.95 7.70 -3.73
C ALA A 66 8.29 7.69 -4.46
N LEU A 67 8.87 6.50 -4.68
CA LEU A 67 10.13 6.32 -5.39
C LEU A 67 10.01 6.48 -6.91
N ASN A 68 8.98 5.88 -7.50
CA ASN A 68 8.95 5.70 -8.95
C ASN A 68 8.24 6.85 -9.69
N ASN A 69 7.30 7.54 -9.03
CA ASN A 69 6.48 8.57 -9.68
C ASN A 69 7.01 10.00 -9.45
N PHE A 70 7.85 10.21 -8.43
CA PHE A 70 8.34 11.54 -8.03
C PHE A 70 9.83 11.76 -8.36
N GLY A 71 10.33 11.06 -9.38
CA GLY A 71 11.70 11.26 -9.86
C GLY A 71 12.78 10.58 -9.02
N GLY A 72 12.39 9.63 -8.15
CA GLY A 72 13.26 8.87 -7.28
C GLY A 72 12.90 9.06 -5.81
N TRP A 73 13.89 9.11 -4.92
CA TRP A 73 13.69 9.03 -3.47
C TRP A 73 12.59 9.97 -2.92
N HIS A 74 11.78 9.48 -1.98
CA HIS A 74 10.44 9.98 -1.58
C HIS A 74 10.36 11.41 -1.00
N TYR A 75 11.39 12.24 -1.08
CA TYR A 75 11.41 13.61 -0.54
C TYR A 75 10.55 14.61 -1.33
N ASP A 76 10.36 14.38 -2.63
CA ASP A 76 9.49 15.22 -3.49
C ASP A 76 8.02 14.74 -3.52
N ALA A 77 7.70 13.70 -2.73
CA ALA A 77 6.35 13.17 -2.63
C ALA A 77 5.49 14.05 -1.72
N PRO A 78 4.17 14.19 -1.99
CA PRO A 78 3.27 14.99 -1.14
C PRO A 78 3.08 14.38 0.25
N ASN A 79 3.33 13.08 0.39
CA ASN A 79 3.22 12.35 1.64
C ASN A 79 4.34 11.33 1.77
N TYR A 80 4.80 11.14 3.01
CA TYR A 80 5.75 10.10 3.34
C TYR A 80 5.06 8.74 3.46
N PRO A 81 5.62 7.70 2.82
CA PRO A 81 5.16 6.35 3.09
C PRO A 81 5.42 5.99 4.55
N ASN A 82 4.48 5.28 5.17
CA ASN A 82 4.72 4.67 6.48
C ASN A 82 5.86 3.65 6.35
N PHE A 83 6.78 3.61 7.31
CA PHE A 83 7.94 2.72 7.15
C PHE A 83 7.63 1.27 7.52
N ALA A 84 6.64 1.02 8.37
CA ALA A 84 6.48 -0.28 9.03
C ALA A 84 5.03 -0.80 9.16
N ALA A 85 4.05 -0.07 8.63
CA ALA A 85 2.65 -0.45 8.67
C ALA A 85 1.97 -0.18 7.34
N PHE A 86 0.85 -0.87 7.13
CA PHE A 86 -0.07 -0.65 6.03
C PHE A 86 -1.45 -0.27 6.56
N ALA A 87 -2.18 0.50 5.76
CA ALA A 87 -3.58 0.79 5.99
C ALA A 87 -4.32 0.86 4.67
N ALA A 88 -5.56 0.35 4.65
CA ALA A 88 -6.43 0.37 3.49
C ALA A 88 -7.88 0.68 3.90
N VAL A 89 -8.58 1.44 3.06
CA VAL A 89 -10.02 1.65 3.14
C VAL A 89 -10.71 0.54 2.35
N LYS A 90 -11.68 -0.14 2.97
CA LYS A 90 -12.52 -1.14 2.31
C LYS A 90 -13.62 -0.49 1.48
N ALA A 91 -14.28 -1.27 0.63
CA ALA A 91 -15.41 -0.79 -0.17
C ALA A 91 -16.56 -0.16 0.65
N ASP A 92 -16.75 -0.56 1.91
CA ASP A 92 -17.74 0.01 2.83
C ASP A 92 -17.29 1.33 3.48
N GLY A 93 -16.07 1.80 3.20
CA GLY A 93 -15.48 3.01 3.76
C GLY A 93 -14.87 2.83 5.17
N SER A 94 -14.79 1.62 5.70
CA SER A 94 -14.05 1.30 6.95
C SER A 94 -12.57 1.08 6.68
N ILE A 95 -11.73 1.18 7.72
CA ILE A 95 -10.28 1.06 7.61
C ILE A 95 -9.80 -0.27 8.22
N ILE A 96 -8.89 -0.93 7.53
CA ILE A 96 -8.05 -2.00 8.07
C ILE A 96 -6.59 -1.55 8.09
N ALA A 97 -5.88 -1.83 9.17
CA ALA A 97 -4.45 -1.58 9.30
C ALA A 97 -3.74 -2.82 9.86
N TRP A 98 -2.49 -3.03 9.45
CA TRP A 98 -1.64 -4.13 9.91
C TRP A 98 -0.16 -3.75 9.82
N GLY A 99 0.70 -4.54 10.46
CA GLY A 99 2.14 -4.27 10.61
C GLY A 99 2.48 -3.77 12.02
N SER A 100 3.52 -2.95 12.16
CA SER A 100 4.00 -2.51 13.47
C SER A 100 2.92 -1.72 14.23
N PRO A 101 2.54 -2.14 15.45
CA PRO A 101 1.59 -1.40 16.28
C PRO A 101 2.03 0.04 16.56
N HIS A 102 3.33 0.27 16.70
CA HIS A 102 3.91 1.58 17.01
C HIS A 102 3.73 2.60 15.88
N THR A 103 3.60 2.15 14.63
CA THR A 103 3.48 3.05 13.47
C THR A 103 2.06 3.09 12.90
N GLY A 104 1.06 2.63 13.66
CA GLY A 104 -0.33 2.60 13.23
C GLY A 104 -0.75 1.33 12.49
N GLY A 105 0.03 0.26 12.59
CA GLY A 105 -0.38 -1.08 12.16
C GLY A 105 -1.51 -1.67 13.02
N THR A 106 -1.87 -1.01 14.12
CA THR A 106 -3.06 -1.30 14.93
C THR A 106 -3.75 0.02 15.31
N GLY A 107 -4.99 -0.06 15.80
CA GLY A 107 -5.71 1.13 16.28
C GLY A 107 -6.29 2.00 15.17
N ALA A 108 -6.54 1.42 13.99
CA ALA A 108 -7.32 2.08 12.94
C ALA A 108 -8.69 2.53 13.50
N PRO A 109 -9.20 3.69 13.06
CA PRO A 109 -10.42 4.25 13.62
C PRO A 109 -11.64 3.38 13.30
N SER A 110 -12.60 3.36 14.25
CA SER A 110 -13.88 2.70 14.05
C SER A 110 -14.82 3.53 13.16
N GLY A 111 -15.74 2.85 12.49
CA GLY A 111 -16.72 3.46 11.61
C GLY A 111 -16.34 3.41 10.13
N SER A 112 -17.16 4.09 9.30
CA SER A 112 -17.07 4.08 7.84
C SER A 112 -17.13 5.50 7.27
N GLY A 113 -17.10 5.60 5.93
CA GLY A 113 -17.16 6.87 5.19
C GLY A 113 -15.80 7.53 4.94
N TYR A 114 -14.70 6.85 5.24
CA TYR A 114 -13.37 7.28 4.83
C TYR A 114 -13.21 7.10 3.33
N THR A 115 -12.53 8.06 2.69
CA THR A 115 -12.35 8.09 1.23
C THR A 115 -10.88 8.03 0.82
N LYS A 116 -9.99 8.57 1.66
CA LYS A 116 -8.55 8.63 1.42
C LYS A 116 -7.77 8.32 2.71
N ILE A 117 -6.61 7.70 2.56
CA ILE A 117 -5.62 7.51 3.62
C ILE A 117 -4.35 8.25 3.21
N TYR A 118 -3.71 8.84 4.19
CA TYR A 118 -2.41 9.49 4.09
C TYR A 118 -1.52 8.92 5.19
N SER A 119 -0.21 8.93 4.98
CA SER A 119 0.75 8.49 5.97
C SER A 119 1.85 9.51 6.15
N ASN A 120 2.57 9.36 7.26
CA ASN A 120 3.97 9.69 7.34
C ASN A 120 4.73 8.46 7.84
N ARG A 121 6.02 8.60 8.19
CA ARG A 121 6.81 7.45 8.64
C ARG A 121 6.15 6.71 9.82
N GLY A 122 5.62 7.42 10.82
CA GLY A 122 5.14 6.82 12.07
C GLY A 122 3.61 6.79 12.26
N ALA A 123 2.82 7.43 11.40
CA ALA A 123 1.39 7.57 11.63
C ALA A 123 0.58 7.60 10.33
N PHE A 124 -0.73 7.45 10.47
CA PHE A 124 -1.71 7.61 9.40
C PHE A 124 -2.72 8.70 9.73
N ALA A 125 -3.27 9.31 8.69
CA ALA A 125 -4.41 10.20 8.73
C ALA A 125 -5.40 9.81 7.63
N ALA A 126 -6.68 9.71 7.95
CA ALA A 126 -7.75 9.39 7.01
C ALA A 126 -8.73 10.54 6.88
N LEU A 127 -9.14 10.81 5.65
CA LEU A 127 -10.09 11.86 5.27
C LEU A 127 -11.43 11.25 4.90
N LYS A 128 -12.52 11.82 5.41
CA LYS A 128 -13.89 11.48 5.00
C LYS A 128 -14.39 12.39 3.88
N ALA A 129 -15.49 12.01 3.25
CA ALA A 129 -16.11 12.78 2.17
C ALA A 129 -16.58 14.19 2.60
N ASP A 130 -16.91 14.39 3.87
CA ASP A 130 -17.23 15.71 4.44
C ASP A 130 -15.99 16.57 4.75
N GLY A 131 -14.79 16.02 4.54
CA GLY A 131 -13.52 16.67 4.82
C GLY A 131 -13.10 16.62 6.28
N SER A 132 -13.72 15.79 7.13
CA SER A 132 -13.23 15.53 8.49
C SER A 132 -12.06 14.55 8.49
N ILE A 133 -11.14 14.71 9.47
CA ILE A 133 -9.87 13.97 9.54
C ILE A 133 -9.84 13.13 10.82
N THR A 134 -9.34 11.90 10.72
CA THR A 134 -8.96 11.08 11.87
C THR A 134 -7.52 10.61 11.71
N ALA A 135 -6.72 10.64 12.79
CA ALA A 135 -5.35 10.14 12.78
C ALA A 135 -5.15 9.03 13.81
N TRP A 136 -4.19 8.13 13.55
CA TRP A 136 -3.77 7.06 14.46
C TRP A 136 -2.30 6.67 14.19
N GLY A 137 -1.69 5.92 15.12
CA GLY A 137 -0.28 5.54 15.09
C GLY A 137 0.54 6.29 16.13
N ASP A 138 1.82 6.54 15.85
CA ASP A 138 2.74 7.19 16.79
C ASP A 138 2.24 8.61 17.16
N PRO A 139 1.93 8.89 18.44
CA PRO A 139 1.52 10.21 18.88
C PRO A 139 2.53 11.31 18.55
N TYR A 140 3.82 11.01 18.56
CA TYR A 140 4.88 11.97 18.21
C TYR A 140 4.96 12.23 16.70
N ALA A 141 4.42 11.34 15.87
CA ALA A 141 4.32 11.54 14.44
C ALA A 141 2.96 12.14 14.01
N GLY A 142 2.15 12.67 14.94
CA GLY A 142 0.81 13.16 14.62
C GLY A 142 -0.24 12.06 14.45
N GLY A 143 0.01 10.87 15.01
CA GLY A 143 -1.00 9.82 15.18
C GLY A 143 -2.10 10.20 16.18
N THR A 144 -1.97 11.34 16.87
CA THR A 144 -3.03 11.98 17.63
C THR A 144 -3.07 13.48 17.32
N GLY A 145 -4.13 14.16 17.75
CA GLY A 145 -4.24 15.62 17.59
C GLY A 145 -4.62 16.09 16.18
N ALA A 146 -5.26 15.22 15.38
CA ALA A 146 -5.88 15.64 14.13
C ALA A 146 -6.85 16.81 14.36
N PRO A 147 -6.92 17.79 13.43
CA PRO A 147 -7.71 18.99 13.63
C PRO A 147 -9.21 18.68 13.66
N SER A 148 -9.93 19.42 14.51
CA SER A 148 -11.39 19.40 14.50
C SER A 148 -11.94 20.23 13.34
N GLY A 149 -13.11 19.82 12.83
CA GLY A 149 -13.81 20.49 11.74
C GLY A 149 -13.92 19.63 10.48
N SER A 150 -14.36 20.27 9.41
CA SER A 150 -14.66 19.66 8.11
C SER A 150 -14.09 20.51 6.97
N SER A 151 -14.36 20.12 5.72
CA SER A 151 -13.94 20.85 4.50
C SER A 151 -12.44 20.83 4.20
N TYR A 152 -11.66 19.97 4.85
CA TYR A 152 -10.32 19.65 4.39
C TYR A 152 -10.43 18.83 3.10
N THR A 153 -9.57 19.14 2.12
CA THR A 153 -9.60 18.50 0.81
C THR A 153 -8.41 17.59 0.59
N GLU A 154 -7.26 17.92 1.20
CA GLU A 154 -6.01 17.18 1.01
C GLU A 154 -5.13 17.25 2.26
N ILE A 155 -4.32 16.21 2.48
CA ILE A 155 -3.35 16.15 3.59
C ILE A 155 -1.96 15.90 3.00
N TYR A 156 -0.97 16.60 3.53
CA TYR A 156 0.45 16.50 3.20
C TYR A 156 1.22 16.09 4.45
N SER A 157 2.41 15.53 4.29
CA SER A 157 3.21 15.14 5.45
C SER A 157 4.71 15.36 5.28
N THR A 158 5.37 15.66 6.39
CA THR A 158 6.82 15.45 6.55
C THR A 158 7.05 14.03 7.08
N ALA A 159 8.27 13.70 7.51
CA ALA A 159 8.52 12.42 8.16
C ALA A 159 7.70 12.21 9.45
N GLN A 160 7.33 13.27 10.18
CA GLN A 160 6.74 13.19 11.53
C GLN A 160 5.59 14.19 11.79
N ALA A 161 5.10 14.88 10.77
CA ALA A 161 4.01 15.84 10.91
C ALA A 161 3.09 15.81 9.70
N PHE A 162 1.88 16.36 9.88
CA PHE A 162 0.89 16.51 8.83
C PHE A 162 0.49 17.98 8.66
N ALA A 163 0.05 18.32 7.45
CA ALA A 163 -0.56 19.59 7.10
C ALA A 163 -1.80 19.34 6.22
N ALA A 164 -2.97 19.75 6.67
CA ALA A 164 -4.21 19.65 5.93
C ALA A 164 -4.57 20.99 5.28
N LEU A 165 -4.96 20.92 4.01
CA LEU A 165 -5.38 22.05 3.18
C LEU A 165 -6.90 22.05 3.04
N LYS A 166 -7.53 23.22 3.18
CA LYS A 166 -8.95 23.43 2.88
C LYS A 166 -9.15 24.02 1.50
N ALA A 167 -10.39 23.96 1.01
CA ALA A 167 -10.77 24.52 -0.30
C ALA A 167 -10.53 26.04 -0.44
N ASP A 168 -10.57 26.79 0.67
CA ASP A 168 -10.24 28.22 0.70
C ASP A 168 -8.72 28.51 0.73
N GLY A 169 -7.91 27.45 0.75
CA GLY A 169 -6.46 27.51 0.82
C GLY A 169 -5.92 27.80 2.21
N SER A 170 -6.71 27.70 3.28
CA SER A 170 -6.22 27.73 4.66
C SER A 170 -5.57 26.40 5.05
N ILE A 171 -4.59 26.45 5.95
CA ILE A 171 -3.75 25.31 6.32
C ILE A 171 -3.87 25.06 7.82
N THR A 172 -3.97 23.79 8.22
CA THR A 172 -3.86 23.36 9.61
C THR A 172 -2.83 22.26 9.74
N THR A 173 -1.96 22.33 10.74
CA THR A 173 -0.85 21.39 10.92
C THR A 173 -0.90 20.73 12.29
N TRP A 174 -0.49 19.46 12.38
CA TRP A 174 -0.37 18.72 13.64
C TRP A 174 0.78 17.71 13.58
N GLY A 175 1.11 17.10 14.73
CA GLY A 175 2.33 16.31 14.93
C GLY A 175 3.52 17.16 15.40
N VAL A 176 4.75 16.67 15.22
CA VAL A 176 5.95 17.42 15.63
C VAL A 176 6.24 18.52 14.62
N ILE A 177 5.91 19.76 14.98
CA ILE A 177 6.17 20.96 14.18
C ILE A 177 7.25 21.79 14.89
N PRO A 178 8.53 21.68 14.48
CA PRO A 178 9.59 22.44 15.12
C PRO A 178 9.55 23.92 14.69
N ASN A 179 9.72 24.81 15.66
CA ASN A 179 10.30 26.16 15.55
C ASN A 179 9.51 27.28 14.86
N THR A 180 8.73 27.05 13.80
CA THR A 180 7.99 28.14 13.12
C THR A 180 6.50 27.85 13.00
N ALA A 181 5.68 28.86 13.31
CA ALA A 181 4.23 28.75 13.23
C ALA A 181 3.78 28.53 11.79
N SER A 182 2.77 27.69 11.60
CA SER A 182 2.13 27.50 10.31
C SER A 182 1.46 28.79 9.81
N PRO A 183 1.24 28.93 8.50
CA PRO A 183 0.63 30.13 7.93
C PRO A 183 -0.76 30.38 8.50
N SER A 184 -1.02 31.62 8.93
CA SER A 184 -2.32 32.05 9.44
C SER A 184 -3.23 32.65 8.37
N ASP A 185 -2.71 32.87 7.17
CA ASP A 185 -3.41 33.38 6.00
C ASP A 185 -3.92 32.25 5.10
N SER A 186 -4.71 32.60 4.08
CA SER A 186 -5.34 31.66 3.14
C SER A 186 -4.91 31.90 1.68
N GLY A 187 -5.52 31.17 0.74
CA GLY A 187 -5.23 31.27 -0.70
C GLY A 187 -4.06 30.43 -1.18
N TYR A 188 -3.59 29.47 -0.36
CA TYR A 188 -2.61 28.48 -0.81
C TYR A 188 -3.27 27.43 -1.70
N ALA A 189 -2.63 27.10 -2.82
CA ALA A 189 -3.13 26.12 -3.78
C ALA A 189 -2.54 24.72 -3.53
N LYS A 190 -1.31 24.65 -3.01
CA LYS A 190 -0.60 23.39 -2.81
C LYS A 190 0.43 23.50 -1.69
N ILE A 191 0.66 22.40 -0.98
CA ILE A 191 1.72 22.24 0.01
C ILE A 191 2.76 21.26 -0.55
N TYR A 192 4.01 21.53 -0.22
CA TYR A 192 5.17 20.69 -0.46
C TYR A 192 5.87 20.45 0.88
N SER A 193 6.57 19.34 1.00
CA SER A 193 7.21 18.94 2.25
C SER A 193 8.58 18.31 1.99
N ASN A 194 9.45 18.43 2.99
CA ASN A 194 10.64 17.59 3.11
C ASN A 194 10.59 16.84 4.44
N GLY A 195 11.73 16.30 4.90
CA GLY A 195 11.76 15.49 6.11
C GLY A 195 11.32 16.23 7.37
N GLN A 196 11.49 17.56 7.41
CA GLN A 196 11.36 18.35 8.65
C GLN A 196 10.68 19.73 8.47
N ALA A 197 10.28 20.09 7.24
CA ALA A 197 9.68 21.38 6.92
C ALA A 197 8.64 21.28 5.80
N PHE A 198 7.79 22.29 5.72
CA PHE A 198 6.76 22.47 4.70
C PHE A 198 6.97 23.79 3.95
N ALA A 199 6.50 23.85 2.70
CA ALA A 199 6.41 25.04 1.89
C ALA A 199 5.07 25.05 1.13
N ALA A 200 4.29 26.13 1.26
CA ALA A 200 3.02 26.30 0.55
C ALA A 200 3.15 27.33 -0.56
N LEU A 201 2.53 27.02 -1.71
CA LEU A 201 2.54 27.82 -2.92
C LEU A 201 1.14 28.41 -3.17
N LYS A 202 1.07 29.72 -3.38
CA LYS A 202 -0.16 30.41 -3.80
C LYS A 202 -0.29 30.44 -5.32
N ALA A 203 -1.49 30.77 -5.82
CA ALA A 203 -1.75 30.88 -7.26
C ALA A 203 -0.94 31.98 -7.96
N ASP A 204 -0.53 33.04 -7.25
CA ASP A 204 0.37 34.08 -7.76
C ASP A 204 1.85 33.66 -7.77
N GLY A 205 2.13 32.43 -7.31
CA GLY A 205 3.47 31.87 -7.21
C GLY A 205 4.29 32.39 -6.03
N SER A 206 3.68 33.04 -5.04
CA SER A 206 4.36 33.34 -3.77
C SER A 206 4.45 32.11 -2.86
N ILE A 207 5.52 32.03 -2.07
CA ILE A 207 5.86 30.86 -1.23
C ILE A 207 5.92 31.27 0.24
N LYS A 208 5.33 30.44 1.10
CA LYS A 208 5.51 30.51 2.56
C LYS A 208 6.03 29.16 3.07
N ALA A 209 7.12 29.18 3.82
CA ALA A 209 7.66 27.98 4.47
C ALA A 209 7.52 28.04 5.99
N TRP A 210 7.42 26.86 6.61
CA TRP A 210 7.38 26.66 8.05
C TRP A 210 7.92 25.26 8.44
N GLY A 211 8.11 25.00 9.73
CA GLY A 211 8.86 23.87 10.28
C GLY A 211 10.31 24.23 10.65
N LYS A 212 11.21 23.24 10.65
CA LYS A 212 12.59 23.42 11.12
C LYS A 212 13.36 24.37 10.19
N SER A 213 13.87 25.47 10.74
CA SER A 213 14.56 26.53 10.00
C SER A 213 15.72 26.03 9.14
N ASP A 214 16.61 25.22 9.70
CA ASP A 214 17.78 24.67 8.99
C ASP A 214 17.41 23.69 7.87
N SER A 215 16.16 23.22 7.87
CA SER A 215 15.61 22.33 6.84
C SER A 215 14.75 23.09 5.82
N GLY A 216 14.88 24.42 5.74
CA GLY A 216 14.10 25.24 4.82
C GLY A 216 12.71 25.62 5.33
N GLY A 217 12.41 25.38 6.61
CA GLY A 217 11.21 25.91 7.29
C GLY A 217 11.25 27.43 7.50
N ALA A 218 12.36 28.07 7.16
CA ALA A 218 12.49 29.52 7.05
C ALA A 218 13.32 29.86 5.79
N GLY A 219 13.33 31.15 5.41
CA GLY A 219 14.16 31.60 4.28
C GLY A 219 13.61 31.28 2.90
N ALA A 220 12.30 30.99 2.79
CA ALA A 220 11.64 30.88 1.48
C ALA A 220 11.86 32.16 0.65
N PRO A 221 12.04 32.04 -0.68
CA PRO A 221 12.38 33.18 -1.52
C PRO A 221 11.26 34.22 -1.56
N SER A 222 11.65 35.49 -1.48
CA SER A 222 10.75 36.61 -1.73
C SER A 222 10.44 36.71 -3.22
N GLY A 223 9.17 36.86 -3.59
CA GLY A 223 8.77 37.07 -4.98
C GLY A 223 7.52 36.30 -5.36
N ARG A 224 7.24 36.30 -6.66
CA ARG A 224 6.09 35.67 -7.29
C ARG A 224 6.51 34.89 -8.54
N GLY A 225 5.57 34.17 -9.13
CA GLY A 225 5.76 33.44 -10.39
C GLY A 225 6.47 32.10 -10.27
N TYR A 226 6.67 31.58 -9.05
CA TYR A 226 7.05 30.20 -8.86
C TYR A 226 5.87 29.28 -9.21
N THR A 227 6.16 28.17 -9.85
CA THR A 227 5.15 27.24 -10.39
C THR A 227 5.20 25.88 -9.71
N LYS A 228 6.37 25.49 -9.21
CA LYS A 228 6.57 24.21 -8.53
C LYS A 228 7.71 24.33 -7.52
N ILE A 229 7.62 23.55 -6.44
CA ILE A 229 8.66 23.40 -5.43
C ILE A 229 9.08 21.93 -5.42
N HIS A 230 10.36 21.70 -5.22
CA HIS A 230 10.97 20.38 -5.07
C HIS A 230 11.80 20.33 -3.79
N SER A 231 12.04 19.14 -3.27
CA SER A 231 12.70 18.94 -1.97
C SER A 231 13.74 17.82 -1.98
N THR A 232 14.84 18.04 -1.26
CA THR A 232 15.71 16.97 -0.74
C THR A 232 15.26 16.60 0.67
N ALA A 233 16.06 15.85 1.45
CA ALA A 233 15.72 15.53 2.83
C ALA A 233 15.48 16.77 3.70
N VAL A 234 16.24 17.85 3.46
CA VAL A 234 16.30 19.03 4.33
C VAL A 234 16.53 20.34 3.55
N ALA A 235 16.21 20.39 2.26
CA ALA A 235 16.27 21.61 1.47
C ALA A 235 15.13 21.68 0.45
N PHE A 236 14.90 22.86 -0.11
CA PHE A 236 13.91 23.10 -1.15
C PHE A 236 14.53 23.83 -2.35
N ALA A 237 13.93 23.63 -3.53
CA ALA A 237 14.21 24.36 -4.76
C ALA A 237 12.89 24.70 -5.47
N ALA A 238 12.67 25.97 -5.79
CA ALA A 238 11.49 26.45 -6.50
C ALA A 238 11.80 26.83 -7.95
N LEU A 239 10.94 26.39 -8.86
CA LEU A 239 11.04 26.59 -10.30
C LEU A 239 10.03 27.63 -10.80
N LYS A 240 10.47 28.58 -11.61
CA LYS A 240 9.60 29.54 -12.31
C LYS A 240 9.28 29.08 -13.73
N ALA A 241 8.29 29.71 -14.36
CA ALA A 241 7.86 29.40 -15.72
C ALA A 241 8.94 29.62 -16.79
N ASP A 242 9.88 30.55 -16.56
CA ASP A 242 11.04 30.78 -17.43
C ASP A 242 12.16 29.74 -17.22
N GLY A 243 11.96 28.82 -16.29
CA GLY A 243 12.92 27.78 -15.92
C GLY A 243 14.03 28.26 -14.99
N SER A 244 13.95 29.45 -14.39
CA SER A 244 14.88 29.87 -13.34
C SER A 244 14.58 29.16 -12.02
N ILE A 245 15.64 28.92 -11.23
CA ILE A 245 15.59 28.12 -10.00
C ILE A 245 16.06 28.96 -8.81
N THR A 246 15.38 28.84 -7.67
CA THR A 246 15.85 29.39 -6.39
C THR A 246 15.81 28.30 -5.32
N ALA A 247 16.92 28.06 -4.64
CA ALA A 247 17.01 27.08 -3.55
C ALA A 247 17.15 27.76 -2.19
N TRP A 248 16.67 27.08 -1.14
CA TRP A 248 16.82 27.49 0.25
C TRP A 248 16.81 26.28 1.20
N GLY A 249 17.23 26.48 2.45
CA GLY A 249 17.37 25.43 3.47
C GLY A 249 18.83 25.02 3.66
N ASN A 250 19.08 23.75 3.98
CA ASN A 250 20.43 23.27 4.28
C ASN A 250 21.35 23.36 3.04
N SER A 251 22.43 24.13 3.13
CA SER A 251 23.36 24.34 2.00
C SER A 251 24.03 23.06 1.51
N GLU A 252 24.41 22.17 2.42
CA GLU A 252 25.04 20.88 2.09
C GLU A 252 24.09 19.95 1.33
N SER A 253 22.77 20.13 1.48
CA SER A 253 21.73 19.33 0.84
C SER A 253 21.10 20.04 -0.37
N GLY A 254 21.79 21.01 -0.96
CA GLY A 254 21.33 21.74 -2.15
C GLY A 254 20.43 22.94 -1.86
N GLY A 255 20.31 23.36 -0.60
CA GLY A 255 19.61 24.60 -0.22
C GLY A 255 20.34 25.88 -0.62
N ALA A 256 21.51 25.76 -1.25
CA ALA A 256 22.26 26.84 -1.88
C ALA A 256 22.93 26.31 -3.17
N GLY A 257 23.42 27.22 -4.02
CA GLY A 257 24.18 26.83 -5.22
C GLY A 257 23.33 26.35 -6.40
N ALA A 258 22.03 26.68 -6.44
CA ALA A 258 21.20 26.45 -7.60
C ALA A 258 21.79 27.15 -8.86
N PRO A 259 21.60 26.59 -10.07
CA PRO A 259 22.10 27.19 -11.31
C PRO A 259 21.61 28.63 -11.50
N SER A 260 22.49 29.51 -11.99
CA SER A 260 22.18 30.93 -12.22
C SER A 260 21.52 31.20 -13.57
N ASP A 261 21.55 30.24 -14.49
CA ASP A 261 20.90 30.31 -15.78
C ASP A 261 19.44 29.80 -15.74
N SER A 262 18.71 29.96 -16.84
CA SER A 262 17.29 29.59 -16.95
C SER A 262 17.05 28.53 -18.04
N GLY A 263 15.78 28.22 -18.31
CA GLY A 263 15.35 27.24 -19.31
C GLY A 263 15.30 25.79 -18.81
N TYR A 264 15.34 25.58 -17.49
CA TYR A 264 15.09 24.27 -16.90
C TYR A 264 13.59 23.95 -16.93
N ALA A 265 13.25 22.74 -17.36
CA ALA A 265 11.87 22.28 -17.47
C ALA A 265 11.46 21.44 -16.25
N LYS A 266 12.40 20.73 -15.64
CA LYS A 266 12.16 19.81 -14.51
C LYS A 266 13.32 19.83 -13.52
N ILE A 267 13.01 19.65 -12.25
CA ILE A 267 13.97 19.40 -11.18
C ILE A 267 13.68 18.00 -10.62
N TYR A 268 14.74 17.27 -10.33
CA TYR A 268 14.74 15.98 -9.65
C TYR A 268 15.63 16.10 -8.41
N SER A 269 15.39 15.28 -7.41
CA SER A 269 16.12 15.33 -6.14
C SER A 269 16.42 13.94 -5.61
N ASN A 270 17.46 13.85 -4.78
CA ASN A 270 17.69 12.73 -3.87
C ASN A 270 17.74 13.26 -2.43
N GLY A 271 18.27 12.49 -1.47
CA GLY A 271 18.37 12.94 -0.08
C GLY A 271 19.22 14.19 0.15
N TYR A 272 20.16 14.49 -0.75
CA TYR A 272 21.25 15.44 -0.49
C TYR A 272 21.60 16.35 -1.67
N ALA A 273 20.99 16.16 -2.84
CA ALA A 273 21.31 16.89 -4.05
C ALA A 273 20.09 17.03 -4.97
N PHE A 274 20.19 17.99 -5.89
CA PHE A 274 19.23 18.22 -6.96
C PHE A 274 19.90 18.06 -8.33
N ALA A 275 19.09 17.71 -9.33
CA ALA A 275 19.44 17.70 -10.74
C ALA A 275 18.33 18.38 -11.56
N ALA A 276 18.65 19.41 -12.33
CA ALA A 276 17.72 20.11 -13.19
C ALA A 276 17.97 19.77 -14.68
N LEU A 277 16.88 19.50 -15.40
CA LEU A 277 16.87 19.06 -16.79
C LEU A 277 16.26 20.15 -17.68
N LYS A 278 16.96 20.51 -18.76
CA LYS A 278 16.48 21.42 -19.80
C LYS A 278 15.73 20.67 -20.91
N ALA A 279 15.00 21.42 -21.74
CA ALA A 279 14.27 20.87 -22.89
C ALA A 279 15.18 20.22 -23.94
N ASP A 280 16.44 20.64 -24.06
CA ASP A 280 17.46 20.01 -24.93
C ASP A 280 18.09 18.75 -24.30
N GLY A 281 17.61 18.34 -23.14
CA GLY A 281 18.11 17.19 -22.40
C GLY A 281 19.42 17.42 -21.65
N SER A 282 19.95 18.65 -21.58
CA SER A 282 21.13 18.93 -20.73
C SER A 282 20.78 18.97 -19.24
N ILE A 283 21.72 18.53 -18.39
CA ILE A 283 21.54 18.40 -16.94
C ILE A 283 22.54 19.28 -16.18
N LYS A 284 22.06 19.95 -15.12
CA LYS A 284 22.91 20.55 -14.08
C LYS A 284 22.53 20.00 -12.72
N ALA A 285 23.53 19.64 -11.92
CA ALA A 285 23.33 19.19 -10.55
C ALA A 285 24.00 20.14 -9.54
N TRP A 286 23.46 20.18 -8.33
CA TRP A 286 24.00 20.93 -7.19
C TRP A 286 23.61 20.28 -5.85
N GLY A 287 24.28 20.68 -4.78
CA GLY A 287 24.16 20.08 -3.44
C GLY A 287 25.40 19.27 -3.08
N ASN A 288 25.24 18.22 -2.27
CA ASN A 288 26.38 17.43 -1.81
C ASN A 288 27.09 16.73 -2.98
N SER A 289 28.37 17.03 -3.18
CA SER A 289 29.14 16.54 -4.33
C SER A 289 29.29 15.01 -4.37
N GLY A 290 29.44 14.36 -3.21
CA GLY A 290 29.55 12.91 -3.09
C GLY A 290 28.24 12.18 -3.38
N ASN A 291 27.10 12.85 -3.18
CA ASN A 291 25.75 12.30 -3.37
C ASN A 291 25.09 12.80 -4.66
N GLY A 292 25.87 13.11 -5.69
CA GLY A 292 25.35 13.45 -7.02
C GLY A 292 25.07 14.94 -7.25
N GLY A 293 25.40 15.82 -6.30
CA GLY A 293 25.39 17.27 -6.46
C GLY A 293 26.51 17.82 -7.36
N ALA A 294 27.38 16.94 -7.85
CA ALA A 294 28.42 17.24 -8.84
C ALA A 294 28.49 16.11 -9.88
N ASN A 295 29.24 16.34 -10.96
CA ASN A 295 29.54 15.34 -11.99
C ASN A 295 28.31 14.80 -12.74
N ALA A 296 27.26 15.62 -12.88
CA ALA A 296 26.17 15.30 -13.81
C ALA A 296 26.71 15.14 -15.25
N PRO A 297 26.07 14.30 -16.08
CA PRO A 297 26.49 14.11 -17.47
C PRO A 297 26.56 15.42 -18.25
N THR A 298 27.58 15.56 -19.10
CA THR A 298 27.83 16.78 -19.89
C THR A 298 27.24 16.73 -21.30
N ASP A 299 26.81 15.55 -21.74
CA ASP A 299 26.11 15.34 -23.00
C ASP A 299 24.60 15.64 -22.87
N LYS A 300 23.88 15.57 -24.00
CA LYS A 300 22.49 16.00 -24.13
C LYS A 300 21.54 14.83 -24.42
N ASP A 301 20.28 15.15 -24.72
CA ASP A 301 19.22 14.24 -25.16
C ASP A 301 18.66 13.30 -24.07
N TYR A 302 18.90 13.64 -22.79
CA TYR A 302 18.20 12.98 -21.69
C TYR A 302 16.75 13.41 -21.64
N ILE A 303 15.86 12.44 -21.44
CA ILE A 303 14.41 12.67 -21.38
C ILE A 303 13.87 12.61 -19.94
N ASN A 304 14.61 11.95 -19.05
CA ASN A 304 14.22 11.77 -17.66
C ASN A 304 15.42 11.52 -16.74
N VAL A 305 15.26 11.82 -15.46
CA VAL A 305 16.22 11.50 -14.39
C VAL A 305 15.49 10.78 -13.27
N TYR A 306 16.16 9.82 -12.67
CA TYR A 306 15.69 9.00 -11.56
C TYR A 306 16.73 9.07 -10.45
N SER A 307 16.31 8.89 -9.20
CA SER A 307 17.22 8.93 -8.05
C SER A 307 17.00 7.78 -7.07
N SER A 308 18.11 7.37 -6.45
CA SER A 308 18.13 6.60 -5.20
C SER A 308 18.32 7.57 -4.03
N GLU A 309 18.61 7.11 -2.81
CA GLU A 309 18.85 8.00 -1.67
C GLU A 309 20.03 8.97 -1.91
N ARG A 310 21.09 8.50 -2.60
CA ARG A 310 22.37 9.24 -2.76
C ARG A 310 22.93 9.28 -4.19
N ALA A 311 22.19 8.82 -5.19
CA ALA A 311 22.65 8.83 -6.58
C ALA A 311 21.54 9.18 -7.57
N PHE A 312 21.93 9.41 -8.82
CA PHE A 312 21.03 9.67 -9.93
C PHE A 312 21.34 8.75 -11.12
N ALA A 313 20.32 8.49 -11.94
CA ALA A 313 20.40 7.84 -13.23
C ALA A 313 19.56 8.60 -14.27
N ALA A 314 20.16 9.02 -15.38
CA ALA A 314 19.49 9.71 -16.47
C ALA A 314 19.28 8.78 -17.67
N LEU A 315 18.08 8.85 -18.26
CA LEU A 315 17.63 8.01 -19.37
C LEU A 315 17.47 8.85 -20.65
N LYS A 316 17.96 8.33 -21.78
CA LYS A 316 17.74 8.91 -23.12
C LYS A 316 16.59 8.21 -23.85
N ALA A 317 16.11 8.82 -24.94
CA ALA A 317 15.04 8.26 -25.78
C ALA A 317 15.43 6.95 -26.48
N ASP A 318 16.73 6.72 -26.74
CA ASP A 318 17.23 5.45 -27.27
C ASP A 318 17.37 4.35 -26.19
N GLY A 319 17.02 4.69 -24.95
CA GLY A 319 17.10 3.82 -23.80
C GLY A 319 18.51 3.70 -23.22
N SER A 320 19.50 4.52 -23.60
CA SER A 320 20.81 4.55 -22.92
C SER A 320 20.73 5.24 -21.56
N ILE A 321 21.57 4.79 -20.61
CA ILE A 321 21.57 5.24 -19.22
C ILE A 321 22.94 5.80 -18.81
N LYS A 322 22.95 6.89 -18.05
CA LYS A 322 24.12 7.37 -17.32
C LYS A 322 23.79 7.56 -15.84
N ALA A 323 24.62 7.01 -14.96
CA ALA A 323 24.50 7.21 -13.52
C ALA A 323 25.66 8.04 -12.96
N TRP A 324 25.38 8.78 -11.87
CA TRP A 324 26.37 9.55 -11.12
C TRP A 324 25.94 9.70 -9.64
N GLY A 325 26.90 10.04 -8.78
CA GLY A 325 26.70 10.19 -7.33
C GLY A 325 27.35 9.07 -6.54
N ASP A 326 26.78 8.72 -5.39
CA ASP A 326 27.39 7.72 -4.51
C ASP A 326 27.44 6.34 -5.18
N SER A 327 28.65 5.77 -5.21
CA SER A 327 28.92 4.51 -5.88
C SER A 327 28.19 3.31 -5.28
N LYS A 328 27.89 3.33 -3.97
CA LYS A 328 27.14 2.28 -3.30
C LYS A 328 25.63 2.43 -3.50
N SER A 329 25.17 3.60 -3.91
CA SER A 329 23.75 3.86 -4.14
C SER A 329 23.37 3.80 -5.63
N GLY A 330 24.18 3.14 -6.46
CA GLY A 330 23.97 3.02 -7.90
C GLY A 330 24.48 4.19 -8.74
N GLY A 331 25.31 5.07 -8.17
CA GLY A 331 25.93 6.20 -8.88
C GLY A 331 27.04 5.84 -9.86
N LYS A 332 27.30 4.55 -10.06
CA LYS A 332 28.22 4.00 -11.08
C LYS A 332 27.66 2.70 -11.64
N ASP A 333 28.32 2.18 -12.67
CA ASP A 333 28.05 0.86 -13.27
C ASP A 333 26.62 0.69 -13.81
N ALA A 334 26.01 1.77 -14.29
CA ALA A 334 24.77 1.67 -15.06
C ALA A 334 24.98 0.81 -16.33
N PRO A 335 23.96 0.04 -16.76
CA PRO A 335 24.04 -0.80 -17.95
C PRO A 335 24.50 -0.03 -19.19
N THR A 336 25.37 -0.65 -19.98
CA THR A 336 25.90 -0.06 -21.22
C THR A 336 25.00 -0.31 -22.43
N ASP A 337 24.07 -1.26 -22.32
CA ASP A 337 23.13 -1.62 -23.37
C ASP A 337 22.05 -0.54 -23.56
N LYS A 338 21.31 -0.64 -24.67
CA LYS A 338 20.23 0.29 -25.03
C LYS A 338 18.84 -0.37 -24.94
N GLY A 339 17.79 0.40 -25.20
CA GLY A 339 16.42 -0.10 -25.28
C GLY A 339 15.68 -0.20 -23.94
N TYR A 340 16.22 0.41 -22.88
CA TYR A 340 15.50 0.59 -21.63
C TYR A 340 14.36 1.59 -21.81
N ALA A 341 13.17 1.22 -21.36
CA ALA A 341 11.99 2.06 -21.43
C ALA A 341 11.76 2.85 -20.13
N LYS A 342 12.13 2.29 -18.98
CA LYS A 342 11.92 2.90 -17.67
C LYS A 342 12.96 2.45 -16.66
N ILE A 343 13.32 3.34 -15.74
CA ILE A 343 14.15 3.04 -14.57
C ILE A 343 13.26 3.13 -13.34
N TYR A 344 13.54 2.25 -12.38
CA TYR A 344 12.96 2.17 -11.05
C TYR A 344 14.11 2.24 -10.06
N SER A 345 13.85 2.70 -8.84
CA SER A 345 14.88 2.84 -7.82
C SER A 345 14.39 2.35 -6.47
N ASN A 346 15.34 2.04 -5.60
CA ASN A 346 15.18 1.94 -4.16
C ASN A 346 16.24 2.84 -3.48
N GLY A 347 16.52 2.64 -2.19
CA GLY A 347 17.45 3.49 -1.44
C GLY A 347 18.87 3.40 -1.93
N TYR A 348 19.25 2.23 -2.46
CA TYR A 348 20.63 1.85 -2.69
C TYR A 348 20.90 1.32 -4.10
N ALA A 349 19.88 1.13 -4.92
CA ALA A 349 19.97 0.51 -6.24
C ALA A 349 18.93 1.04 -7.23
N PHE A 350 19.16 0.71 -8.50
CA PHE A 350 18.27 0.96 -9.62
C PHE A 350 17.96 -0.35 -10.35
N ALA A 351 16.79 -0.40 -10.99
CA ALA A 351 16.38 -1.46 -11.91
C ALA A 351 15.81 -0.85 -13.18
N ALA A 352 16.33 -1.23 -14.35
CA ALA A 352 15.87 -0.76 -15.64
C ALA A 352 15.09 -1.86 -16.38
N LEU A 353 13.93 -1.49 -16.93
CA LEU A 353 13.00 -2.38 -17.63
C LEU A 353 13.03 -2.08 -19.14
N LYS A 354 13.25 -3.12 -19.95
CA LYS A 354 13.14 -3.05 -21.43
C LYS A 354 11.70 -3.32 -21.86
N ALA A 355 11.36 -2.97 -23.10
CA ALA A 355 10.01 -3.17 -23.66
C ALA A 355 9.59 -4.66 -23.77
N ASP A 356 10.55 -5.58 -23.86
CA ASP A 356 10.29 -7.03 -23.82
C ASP A 356 10.08 -7.57 -22.40
N GLY A 357 10.15 -6.69 -21.39
CA GLY A 357 9.99 -7.02 -19.99
C GLY A 357 11.21 -7.69 -19.35
N SER A 358 12.40 -7.59 -19.95
CA SER A 358 13.67 -7.94 -19.30
C SER A 358 14.14 -6.83 -18.35
N ILE A 359 14.84 -7.22 -17.29
CA ILE A 359 15.25 -6.34 -16.19
C ILE A 359 16.77 -6.44 -16.01
N GLU A 360 17.43 -5.30 -15.88
CA GLU A 360 18.82 -5.21 -15.39
C GLU A 360 18.86 -4.28 -14.18
N ALA A 361 19.61 -4.64 -13.14
CA ALA A 361 19.74 -3.85 -11.92
C ALA A 361 21.20 -3.58 -11.56
N TRP A 362 21.45 -2.49 -10.85
CA TRP A 362 22.78 -2.09 -10.37
C TRP A 362 22.68 -1.26 -9.08
N GLY A 363 23.72 -1.29 -8.23
CA GLY A 363 23.69 -0.63 -6.91
C GLY A 363 24.52 -1.37 -5.85
N ASP A 364 24.22 -1.11 -4.56
CA ASP A 364 24.91 -1.75 -3.43
C ASP A 364 24.82 -3.27 -3.47
N SER A 365 25.90 -3.97 -3.13
CA SER A 365 26.04 -5.44 -3.16
C SER A 365 25.02 -6.29 -2.35
N LYS A 366 24.19 -5.63 -1.53
CA LYS A 366 23.08 -6.22 -0.78
C LYS A 366 21.72 -5.99 -1.46
N SER A 367 21.62 -4.92 -2.25
CA SER A 367 20.50 -4.54 -3.11
C SER A 367 20.79 -4.76 -4.62
N ASP A 368 21.98 -5.27 -4.98
CA ASP A 368 22.66 -5.21 -6.29
C ASP A 368 22.12 -6.15 -7.35
N GLY A 369 21.11 -6.94 -7.01
CA GLY A 369 20.55 -7.86 -7.97
C GLY A 369 21.27 -9.19 -8.09
N LYS A 370 21.95 -9.66 -7.02
CA LYS A 370 21.93 -11.09 -6.74
C LYS A 370 20.47 -11.55 -6.79
N ASP A 371 20.18 -12.48 -7.69
CA ASP A 371 18.84 -13.01 -7.96
C ASP A 371 17.90 -12.09 -8.78
N VAL A 372 18.43 -11.11 -9.55
CA VAL A 372 17.62 -10.40 -10.57
C VAL A 372 16.98 -11.42 -11.51
N PRO A 373 15.66 -11.31 -11.76
CA PRO A 373 15.00 -12.26 -12.63
C PRO A 373 15.54 -12.18 -14.06
N THR A 374 16.01 -13.32 -14.56
CA THR A 374 16.46 -13.49 -15.96
C THR A 374 15.31 -13.72 -16.94
N ASN A 375 14.10 -13.96 -16.40
CA ASN A 375 12.89 -14.14 -17.19
C ASN A 375 12.41 -12.82 -17.81
N LYS A 376 11.64 -12.92 -18.90
CA LYS A 376 11.03 -11.77 -19.59
C LYS A 376 9.54 -11.62 -19.25
N GLY A 377 8.92 -10.57 -19.82
CA GLY A 377 7.48 -10.31 -19.75
C GLY A 377 7.00 -9.59 -18.49
N TYR A 378 7.91 -8.96 -17.73
CA TYR A 378 7.53 -8.04 -16.67
C TYR A 378 7.00 -6.74 -17.26
N ILE A 379 5.95 -6.19 -16.64
CA ILE A 379 5.28 -4.97 -17.09
C ILE A 379 5.49 -3.80 -16.14
N ASN A 380 5.86 -4.07 -14.88
CA ASN A 380 6.12 -3.04 -13.89
C ASN A 380 7.04 -3.56 -12.78
N ILE A 381 7.75 -2.64 -12.12
CA ILE A 381 8.59 -2.91 -10.95
C ILE A 381 8.12 -2.01 -9.80
N TYR A 382 8.14 -2.56 -8.60
CA TYR A 382 7.78 -1.94 -7.34
C TYR A 382 8.99 -2.04 -6.41
N SER A 383 9.11 -1.11 -5.47
CA SER A 383 10.31 -0.94 -4.66
C SER A 383 9.95 -0.77 -3.19
N SER A 384 10.69 -1.43 -2.32
CA SER A 384 10.81 -1.05 -0.91
C SER A 384 12.09 -0.21 -0.74
N ASP A 385 12.61 -0.08 0.48
CA ASP A 385 13.87 0.61 0.75
C ASP A 385 15.08 -0.08 0.14
N SER A 386 15.09 -1.42 0.19
CA SER A 386 16.25 -2.25 -0.17
C SER A 386 15.91 -3.44 -1.09
N ALA A 387 14.66 -3.57 -1.53
CA ALA A 387 14.21 -4.65 -2.41
C ALA A 387 13.32 -4.17 -3.55
N PHE A 388 13.12 -5.06 -4.51
CA PHE A 388 12.24 -4.86 -5.65
C PHE A 388 11.26 -6.03 -5.80
N ALA A 389 10.12 -5.75 -6.42
CA ALA A 389 9.14 -6.74 -6.85
C ALA A 389 8.67 -6.40 -8.28
N ALA A 390 8.81 -7.34 -9.22
CA ALA A 390 8.35 -7.19 -10.59
C ALA A 390 7.07 -7.97 -10.84
N LEU A 391 6.12 -7.33 -11.53
CA LEU A 391 4.80 -7.87 -11.86
C LEU A 391 4.72 -8.18 -13.37
N LYS A 392 4.16 -9.33 -13.72
CA LYS A 392 3.82 -9.70 -15.11
C LYS A 392 2.35 -9.46 -15.43
N ALA A 393 2.02 -9.45 -16.72
CA ALA A 393 0.63 -9.29 -17.18
C ALA A 393 -0.33 -10.42 -16.75
N ASP A 394 0.19 -11.62 -16.47
CA ASP A 394 -0.60 -12.72 -15.89
C ASP A 394 -0.80 -12.60 -14.37
N GLY A 395 -0.25 -11.55 -13.77
CA GLY A 395 -0.29 -11.28 -12.35
C GLY A 395 0.68 -12.12 -11.53
N SER A 396 1.69 -12.77 -12.13
CA SER A 396 2.79 -13.40 -11.38
C SER A 396 3.81 -12.35 -10.91
N ILE A 397 4.40 -12.62 -9.73
CA ILE A 397 5.31 -11.70 -9.04
C ILE A 397 6.68 -12.37 -8.86
N THR A 398 7.74 -11.59 -9.00
CA THR A 398 9.10 -12.01 -8.60
C THR A 398 9.74 -10.90 -7.80
N SER A 399 10.28 -11.21 -6.63
CA SER A 399 11.01 -10.26 -5.77
C SER A 399 12.47 -10.63 -5.63
N TRP A 400 13.31 -9.60 -5.50
CA TRP A 400 14.76 -9.72 -5.28
C TRP A 400 15.26 -8.54 -4.45
N GLY A 401 16.52 -8.61 -3.98
CA GLY A 401 17.10 -7.65 -3.03
C GLY A 401 16.96 -8.09 -1.58
N ASP A 402 17.10 -7.15 -0.65
CA ASP A 402 17.08 -7.41 0.79
C ASP A 402 15.83 -6.81 1.44
N LEU A 403 14.98 -7.66 2.03
CA LEU A 403 13.80 -7.26 2.78
C LEU A 403 14.01 -7.34 4.29
N ASP A 404 15.20 -7.74 4.75
CA ASP A 404 15.49 -7.99 6.16
C ASP A 404 16.29 -6.84 6.79
N ASN A 405 15.88 -6.38 7.98
CA ASN A 405 16.69 -5.50 8.83
C ASN A 405 17.28 -6.23 10.05
N SER A 406 17.24 -7.56 10.07
CA SER A 406 17.75 -8.30 11.22
C SER A 406 19.27 -8.42 11.15
N TRP A 407 19.95 -7.59 11.95
CA TRP A 407 21.34 -7.75 12.40
C TRP A 407 21.59 -9.18 12.96
N GLY A 408 21.74 -10.17 12.09
CA GLY A 408 22.11 -11.54 12.45
C GLY A 408 21.04 -12.63 12.33
N ARG A 409 19.96 -12.47 11.54
CA ARG A 409 19.17 -13.64 11.07
C ARG A 409 19.48 -13.91 9.60
N ASN A 410 19.65 -15.19 9.25
CA ASN A 410 20.08 -15.65 7.92
C ASN A 410 18.88 -16.05 7.02
N ASP A 411 17.65 -15.83 7.46
CA ASP A 411 16.45 -16.32 6.78
C ASP A 411 15.90 -15.23 5.85
N LYS A 412 16.33 -15.21 4.58
CA LYS A 412 15.87 -14.23 3.57
C LYS A 412 14.33 -14.22 3.45
N HIS A 413 13.64 -13.18 3.91
CA HIS A 413 12.18 -13.04 3.75
C HIS A 413 11.76 -12.50 2.36
N ILE A 414 12.34 -13.05 1.28
CA ILE A 414 12.15 -12.60 -0.11
C ILE A 414 11.11 -13.40 -0.92
N ASN A 415 10.36 -14.30 -0.29
CA ASN A 415 9.47 -15.19 -1.03
C ASN A 415 8.18 -14.47 -1.48
N ALA A 416 8.19 -13.90 -2.68
CA ALA A 416 6.97 -13.40 -3.32
C ALA A 416 5.87 -14.48 -3.39
N PRO A 417 4.58 -14.08 -3.48
CA PRO A 417 3.48 -15.00 -3.70
C PRO A 417 3.71 -15.86 -4.94
N THR A 418 3.44 -17.17 -4.83
CA THR A 418 3.61 -18.14 -5.93
C THR A 418 2.38 -18.26 -6.81
N ASP A 419 1.23 -17.81 -6.32
CA ASP A 419 -0.02 -17.73 -7.09
C ASP A 419 -0.05 -16.50 -8.00
N LYS A 420 -1.05 -16.44 -8.89
CA LYS A 420 -1.15 -15.44 -9.97
C LYS A 420 -2.41 -14.60 -9.86
N GLY A 421 -2.56 -13.65 -10.78
CA GLY A 421 -3.74 -12.81 -10.92
C GLY A 421 -3.75 -11.55 -10.07
N TYR A 422 -2.60 -11.15 -9.52
CA TYR A 422 -2.43 -9.85 -8.90
C TYR A 422 -2.44 -8.73 -9.93
N THR A 423 -3.00 -7.58 -9.57
CA THR A 423 -3.11 -6.40 -10.42
C THR A 423 -2.29 -5.23 -9.95
N ALA A 424 -1.94 -5.19 -8.66
CA ALA A 424 -1.14 -4.13 -8.07
C ALA A 424 -0.26 -4.67 -6.94
N ILE A 425 0.83 -3.96 -6.69
CA ILE A 425 1.71 -4.15 -5.53
C ILE A 425 1.87 -2.78 -4.86
N TYR A 426 1.85 -2.78 -3.53
CA TYR A 426 2.13 -1.63 -2.66
C TYR A 426 3.26 -2.02 -1.72
N SER A 427 3.99 -1.03 -1.21
CA SER A 427 5.10 -1.28 -0.29
C SER A 427 5.21 -0.26 0.83
N ASN A 428 5.82 -0.70 1.92
CA ASN A 428 6.46 0.15 2.92
C ASN A 428 7.98 -0.05 2.85
N GLU A 429 8.73 0.39 3.85
CA GLU A 429 10.21 0.30 3.86
C GLU A 429 10.68 -1.17 3.82
N PHE A 430 9.93 -2.09 4.42
CA PHE A 430 10.38 -3.45 4.74
C PHE A 430 9.48 -4.59 4.21
N ALA A 431 8.38 -4.25 3.54
CA ALA A 431 7.38 -5.22 3.14
C ALA A 431 6.62 -4.80 1.89
N PHE A 432 6.00 -5.79 1.25
CA PHE A 432 5.13 -5.62 0.11
C PHE A 432 3.74 -6.22 0.36
N VAL A 433 2.76 -5.70 -0.36
CA VAL A 433 1.37 -6.17 -0.40
C VAL A 433 0.95 -6.24 -1.86
N ALA A 434 0.51 -7.40 -2.34
CA ALA A 434 -0.07 -7.58 -3.66
C ALA A 434 -1.59 -7.73 -3.55
N VAL A 435 -2.32 -7.12 -4.49
CA VAL A 435 -3.79 -7.06 -4.49
C VAL A 435 -4.34 -7.73 -5.75
N LYS A 436 -5.39 -8.52 -5.59
CA LYS A 436 -6.16 -9.12 -6.68
C LYS A 436 -7.41 -8.29 -7.01
N PRO A 437 -8.05 -8.48 -8.19
CA PRO A 437 -9.26 -7.75 -8.58
C PRO A 437 -10.44 -7.87 -7.60
N ASP A 438 -10.48 -8.91 -6.78
CA ASP A 438 -11.52 -9.14 -5.77
C ASP A 438 -11.22 -8.45 -4.43
N GLY A 439 -10.10 -7.75 -4.31
CA GLY A 439 -9.64 -7.09 -3.08
C GLY A 439 -8.93 -8.01 -2.10
N SER A 440 -8.72 -9.29 -2.45
CA SER A 440 -7.86 -10.15 -1.66
C SER A 440 -6.40 -9.69 -1.76
N ILE A 441 -5.69 -9.78 -0.64
CA ILE A 441 -4.31 -9.32 -0.52
C ILE A 441 -3.38 -10.44 -0.09
N ARG A 442 -2.12 -10.35 -0.52
CA ARG A 442 -1.01 -11.16 -0.02
C ARG A 442 0.18 -10.29 0.32
N THR A 443 0.81 -10.58 1.44
CA THR A 443 1.91 -9.79 1.99
C THR A 443 3.17 -10.63 2.06
N TRP A 444 4.34 -10.01 1.95
CA TRP A 444 5.64 -10.65 2.16
C TRP A 444 6.69 -9.60 2.56
N GLY A 445 7.82 -10.04 3.11
CA GLY A 445 8.85 -9.20 3.72
C GLY A 445 8.95 -9.41 5.23
N ASP A 446 9.43 -8.41 5.98
CA ASP A 446 9.64 -8.55 7.43
C ASP A 446 8.29 -8.72 8.18
N PRO A 447 8.10 -9.82 8.94
CA PRO A 447 6.90 -10.07 9.72
C PRO A 447 6.48 -8.95 10.69
N SER A 448 7.46 -8.28 11.29
CA SER A 448 7.25 -7.23 12.29
C SER A 448 6.74 -5.93 11.67
N TYR A 449 6.90 -5.79 10.35
CA TYR A 449 6.63 -4.56 9.60
C TYR A 449 5.54 -4.76 8.53
N GLY A 450 4.63 -5.70 8.76
CA GLY A 450 3.49 -5.96 7.88
C GLY A 450 3.80 -6.85 6.68
N GLY A 451 5.04 -7.33 6.58
CA GLY A 451 5.48 -8.34 5.62
C GLY A 451 5.24 -9.77 6.08
N ALA A 452 4.64 -9.94 7.27
CA ALA A 452 4.22 -11.27 7.74
C ALA A 452 3.33 -11.80 6.64
N TYR A 453 3.77 -12.88 5.97
CA TYR A 453 2.95 -13.63 5.03
C TYR A 453 1.59 -13.75 5.67
N ALA A 454 0.59 -12.99 5.22
CA ALA A 454 -0.62 -12.71 6.00
C ALA A 454 -1.03 -14.00 6.70
N SER A 455 -0.66 -14.12 7.97
CA SER A 455 -0.42 -15.43 8.58
C SER A 455 -1.77 -15.90 9.04
N GLY A 456 -2.53 -16.43 8.10
CA GLY A 456 -3.95 -16.59 8.25
C GLY A 456 -4.70 -15.26 8.21
N TYR A 457 -5.50 -15.04 7.18
CA TYR A 457 -6.77 -14.37 7.45
C TYR A 457 -7.74 -15.43 7.97
N ASN A 458 -8.77 -15.01 8.71
CA ASN A 458 -9.84 -15.91 9.10
C ASN A 458 -10.55 -16.39 7.81
N LEU A 459 -10.16 -17.55 7.31
CA LEU A 459 -10.70 -18.21 6.13
C LEU A 459 -12.19 -18.50 6.27
N ALA A 460 -12.68 -18.59 7.51
CA ALA A 460 -14.07 -18.86 7.82
C ALA A 460 -14.95 -17.59 7.83
N LEU A 461 -14.36 -16.38 7.93
CA LEU A 461 -15.13 -15.13 8.03
C LEU A 461 -16.10 -14.96 6.84
N GLY A 462 -17.39 -14.85 7.16
CA GLY A 462 -18.49 -14.71 6.21
C GLY A 462 -18.77 -15.95 5.34
N LYS A 463 -18.16 -17.10 5.65
CA LYS A 463 -18.32 -18.32 4.84
C LYS A 463 -19.60 -19.09 5.16
N PRO A 464 -20.10 -19.91 4.22
CA PRO A 464 -21.23 -20.80 4.49
C PRO A 464 -20.92 -21.76 5.65
N ALA A 465 -21.71 -21.66 6.70
CA ALA A 465 -21.64 -22.52 7.87
C ALA A 465 -22.96 -23.28 8.07
N THR A 466 -22.86 -24.49 8.61
CA THR A 466 -24.01 -25.36 8.91
C THR A 466 -23.82 -26.02 10.27
N GLN A 467 -24.92 -26.43 10.90
CA GLN A 467 -24.92 -27.11 12.18
C GLN A 467 -25.95 -28.25 12.18
N SER A 468 -25.77 -29.22 13.07
CA SER A 468 -26.60 -30.44 13.10
C SER A 468 -28.09 -30.17 13.30
N SER A 469 -28.43 -29.10 14.02
CA SER A 469 -29.79 -28.64 14.33
C SER A 469 -29.71 -27.20 14.84
N THR A 470 -30.84 -26.48 14.86
CA THR A 470 -30.92 -25.12 15.40
C THR A 470 -31.97 -25.09 16.49
N PHE A 471 -31.57 -24.77 17.73
CA PHE A 471 -32.50 -24.64 18.85
C PHE A 471 -33.01 -23.20 18.93
N LEU A 472 -34.29 -23.00 18.61
CA LEU A 472 -34.95 -21.71 18.75
C LEU A 472 -35.23 -21.42 20.22
N TYR A 473 -34.64 -20.34 20.75
CA TYR A 473 -34.89 -19.88 22.11
C TYR A 473 -35.64 -18.56 22.10
N HIS A 474 -36.93 -18.59 22.45
CA HIS A 474 -37.82 -17.43 22.36
C HIS A 474 -37.76 -16.78 20.96
N SER A 475 -37.36 -15.50 20.87
CA SER A 475 -37.22 -14.75 19.62
C SER A 475 -35.79 -14.75 19.06
N ILE A 476 -34.89 -15.59 19.58
CA ILE A 476 -33.51 -15.69 19.13
C ILE A 476 -33.39 -16.92 18.20
N ASN A 477 -32.85 -16.70 17.00
CA ASN A 477 -32.56 -17.74 16.02
C ASN A 477 -31.03 -17.92 15.90
N PRO A 478 -30.41 -18.79 16.73
CA PRO A 478 -28.95 -18.92 16.84
C PRO A 478 -28.38 -19.80 15.70
N VAL A 479 -28.38 -19.23 14.50
CA VAL A 479 -27.95 -19.90 13.26
C VAL A 479 -26.44 -20.13 13.21
N ALA A 480 -26.00 -21.13 12.45
CA ALA A 480 -24.59 -21.48 12.29
C ALA A 480 -23.68 -20.32 11.84
N GLY A 481 -24.22 -19.36 11.06
CA GLY A 481 -23.48 -18.22 10.54
C GLY A 481 -22.95 -17.24 11.60
N TYR A 482 -23.49 -17.25 12.82
CA TYR A 482 -22.98 -16.39 13.89
C TYR A 482 -21.56 -16.75 14.31
N ALA A 483 -21.14 -18.01 14.19
CA ALA A 483 -19.77 -18.41 14.51
C ALA A 483 -18.73 -17.99 13.45
N VAL A 484 -19.12 -17.26 12.41
CA VAL A 484 -18.24 -16.81 11.32
C VAL A 484 -18.52 -15.36 10.91
N ASP A 485 -19.21 -14.59 11.74
CA ASP A 485 -19.54 -13.19 11.44
C ASP A 485 -18.49 -12.20 11.96
N GLY A 486 -17.50 -12.69 12.72
CA GLY A 486 -16.41 -11.89 13.29
C GLY A 486 -16.73 -11.31 14.67
N ASN A 487 -17.91 -11.60 15.25
CA ASN A 487 -18.29 -11.15 16.58
C ASN A 487 -17.95 -12.22 17.64
N THR A 488 -16.98 -11.92 18.50
CA THR A 488 -16.50 -12.87 19.52
C THR A 488 -17.28 -12.83 20.84
N ASP A 489 -18.44 -12.17 20.88
CA ASP A 489 -19.23 -12.02 22.10
C ASP A 489 -19.93 -13.32 22.50
N GLY A 490 -19.46 -13.93 23.60
CA GLY A 490 -20.01 -15.17 24.12
C GLY A 490 -21.30 -15.03 24.94
N TYR A 491 -21.84 -13.83 25.15
CA TYR A 491 -23.08 -13.64 25.90
C TYR A 491 -24.30 -13.97 25.03
N PHE A 492 -25.06 -15.00 25.37
CA PHE A 492 -26.09 -15.56 24.48
C PHE A 492 -27.19 -14.57 24.10
N LEU A 493 -27.62 -13.73 25.05
CA LEU A 493 -28.70 -12.76 24.81
C LEU A 493 -28.27 -11.61 23.88
N ASN A 494 -26.96 -11.44 23.60
CA ASN A 494 -26.45 -10.48 22.63
C ASN A 494 -26.55 -10.98 21.17
N LYS A 495 -27.14 -12.16 20.95
CA LYS A 495 -27.44 -12.73 19.62
C LYS A 495 -26.19 -12.95 18.74
N SER A 496 -25.08 -13.30 19.38
CA SER A 496 -23.78 -13.55 18.74
C SER A 496 -23.30 -15.01 18.88
N THR A 497 -24.17 -15.93 19.30
CA THR A 497 -23.79 -17.32 19.57
C THR A 497 -24.69 -18.31 18.82
N THR A 498 -24.09 -19.37 18.31
CA THR A 498 -24.80 -20.52 17.73
C THR A 498 -25.37 -21.41 18.83
N HIS A 499 -26.41 -22.19 18.52
CA HIS A 499 -26.98 -23.14 19.48
C HIS A 499 -27.72 -24.28 18.77
N THR A 500 -27.25 -25.51 18.98
CA THR A 500 -27.91 -26.72 18.50
C THR A 500 -29.00 -27.18 19.45
N GLU A 501 -29.80 -28.17 19.06
CA GLU A 501 -30.62 -28.95 19.99
C GLU A 501 -29.75 -29.92 20.82
N TYR A 502 -30.37 -30.53 21.85
CA TYR A 502 -29.73 -31.54 22.69
C TYR A 502 -29.61 -32.86 21.94
N ALA A 503 -28.43 -33.15 21.42
CA ALA A 503 -28.21 -34.33 20.59
C ALA A 503 -26.88 -35.01 20.89
N GLN A 504 -26.81 -36.32 20.62
CA GLN A 504 -25.56 -37.06 20.67
C GLN A 504 -24.67 -36.59 19.52
N GLY A 505 -23.47 -36.11 19.83
CA GLY A 505 -22.52 -35.67 18.83
C GLY A 505 -22.99 -34.47 17.99
N ALA A 506 -23.67 -33.51 18.61
CA ALA A 506 -24.04 -32.25 17.96
C ALA A 506 -22.80 -31.57 17.37
N TRP A 507 -22.94 -30.98 16.19
CA TRP A 507 -21.80 -30.47 15.42
C TRP A 507 -22.11 -29.15 14.73
N TRP A 508 -21.04 -28.40 14.47
CA TRP A 508 -21.00 -27.19 13.65
C TRP A 508 -19.86 -27.33 12.63
N GLN A 509 -20.04 -26.85 11.41
CA GLN A 509 -19.00 -26.86 10.38
C GLN A 509 -19.06 -25.65 9.44
N VAL A 510 -17.92 -25.32 8.83
CA VAL A 510 -17.78 -24.28 7.80
C VAL A 510 -17.18 -24.84 6.50
N ASP A 511 -17.69 -24.37 5.36
CA ASP A 511 -17.08 -24.57 4.03
C ASP A 511 -16.22 -23.35 3.66
N LEU A 512 -14.91 -23.56 3.57
CA LEU A 512 -13.95 -22.49 3.21
C LEU A 512 -14.01 -22.10 1.72
N GLY A 513 -14.85 -22.75 0.93
CA GLY A 513 -15.08 -22.51 -0.51
C GLY A 513 -14.07 -23.20 -1.42
N GLY A 514 -13.04 -23.82 -0.86
CA GLY A 514 -11.98 -24.54 -1.59
C GLY A 514 -10.95 -25.10 -0.63
N ARG A 515 -9.98 -25.87 -1.15
CA ARG A 515 -8.89 -26.41 -0.34
C ARG A 515 -7.96 -25.27 0.10
N LYS A 516 -7.70 -25.15 1.40
CA LYS A 516 -6.84 -24.13 2.03
C LYS A 516 -5.74 -24.80 2.83
N ASN A 517 -4.66 -24.07 3.12
CA ASN A 517 -3.68 -24.45 4.12
C ASN A 517 -4.04 -23.77 5.45
N ILE A 518 -4.39 -24.55 6.46
CA ILE A 518 -4.86 -24.06 7.76
C ILE A 518 -3.70 -24.16 8.75
N ASN A 519 -3.38 -23.06 9.42
CA ASN A 519 -2.25 -22.94 10.33
C ASN A 519 -2.72 -22.92 11.79
N GLU A 520 -3.87 -22.32 12.05
CA GLU A 520 -4.41 -22.18 13.40
C GLU A 520 -5.94 -22.20 13.36
N ILE A 521 -6.56 -22.76 14.41
CA ILE A 521 -8.01 -22.68 14.63
C ILE A 521 -8.23 -22.06 16.01
N ILE A 522 -9.01 -20.98 16.08
CA ILE A 522 -9.39 -20.31 17.33
C ILE A 522 -10.88 -20.51 17.55
N ILE A 523 -11.25 -21.08 18.70
CA ILE A 523 -12.63 -21.36 19.07
C ILE A 523 -13.00 -20.47 20.25
N TYR A 524 -13.95 -19.56 20.04
CA TYR A 524 -14.54 -18.74 21.08
C TYR A 524 -15.83 -19.40 21.57
N ASN A 525 -15.88 -19.65 22.88
CA ASN A 525 -16.99 -20.30 23.53
C ASN A 525 -18.01 -19.27 24.04
N ARG A 526 -19.20 -19.77 24.34
CA ARG A 526 -20.21 -19.06 25.13
C ARG A 526 -19.64 -18.72 26.52
N THR A 527 -19.94 -17.53 27.06
CA THR A 527 -19.29 -16.97 28.27
C THR A 527 -20.24 -16.70 29.44
N ASP A 528 -21.54 -16.92 29.28
CA ASP A 528 -22.56 -16.83 30.34
C ASP A 528 -22.79 -18.23 30.99
N CYS A 529 -23.98 -18.45 31.59
CA CYS A 529 -24.31 -19.78 32.07
C CYS A 529 -24.25 -20.76 30.89
N CYS A 530 -23.63 -21.92 31.08
CA CYS A 530 -23.47 -23.00 30.09
C CYS A 530 -22.16 -23.03 29.27
N ALA A 531 -21.13 -22.25 29.63
CA ALA A 531 -19.80 -22.35 29.01
C ALA A 531 -19.20 -23.77 29.09
N ASP A 532 -19.54 -24.53 30.14
CA ASP A 532 -19.09 -25.90 30.41
C ASP A 532 -19.60 -26.95 29.40
N ARG A 533 -20.61 -26.62 28.58
CA ARG A 533 -21.17 -27.55 27.59
C ARG A 533 -20.19 -27.93 26.48
N LEU A 534 -19.24 -27.06 26.14
CA LEU A 534 -18.17 -27.34 25.17
C LEU A 534 -16.96 -28.02 25.85
N SER A 535 -17.18 -28.89 26.83
CA SER A 535 -16.08 -29.53 27.57
C SER A 535 -15.56 -30.81 26.95
N ASN A 536 -16.30 -31.47 26.06
CA ASN A 536 -15.91 -32.74 25.47
C ASN A 536 -16.19 -32.76 23.95
N TYR A 537 -15.21 -32.34 23.16
CA TYR A 537 -15.40 -32.09 21.72
C TYR A 537 -14.18 -32.48 20.89
N GLN A 538 -14.42 -32.69 19.61
CA GLN A 538 -13.44 -32.99 18.58
C GLN A 538 -13.41 -31.87 17.55
N VAL A 539 -12.19 -31.53 17.11
CA VAL A 539 -11.94 -30.60 16.01
C VAL A 539 -11.33 -31.36 14.86
N SER A 540 -11.92 -31.22 13.67
CA SER A 540 -11.56 -31.98 12.49
C SER A 540 -11.43 -31.10 11.25
N ILE A 541 -10.50 -31.46 10.37
CA ILE A 541 -10.27 -30.82 9.07
C ILE A 541 -10.43 -31.87 7.97
N SER A 542 -11.19 -31.56 6.92
CA SER A 542 -11.44 -32.48 5.80
C SER A 542 -11.49 -31.77 4.44
N ASN A 543 -11.26 -32.53 3.36
CA ASN A 543 -11.57 -32.10 2.00
C ASN A 543 -13.00 -32.47 1.57
N LYS A 544 -13.69 -33.31 2.34
CA LYS A 544 -15.04 -33.79 2.05
C LYS A 544 -16.04 -33.28 3.10
N ALA A 545 -17.23 -32.90 2.66
CA ALA A 545 -18.26 -32.31 3.53
C ALA A 545 -18.87 -33.32 4.53
N ASP A 546 -18.76 -34.62 4.23
CA ASP A 546 -19.24 -35.71 5.09
C ASP A 546 -18.24 -36.08 6.20
N PHE A 547 -17.01 -35.56 6.15
CA PHE A 547 -15.91 -35.90 7.05
C PHE A 547 -15.61 -37.41 7.06
N SER A 548 -15.80 -38.11 5.93
CA SER A 548 -15.42 -39.53 5.80
C SER A 548 -13.90 -39.76 5.89
N THR A 549 -13.11 -38.70 5.72
CA THR A 549 -11.65 -38.68 5.80
C THR A 549 -11.21 -37.42 6.52
N HIS A 550 -10.12 -37.50 7.29
CA HIS A 550 -9.58 -36.36 8.03
C HIS A 550 -8.13 -36.11 7.66
N THR A 551 -7.79 -34.85 7.38
CA THR A 551 -6.39 -34.41 7.28
C THR A 551 -5.83 -34.00 8.63
N TYR A 552 -6.72 -33.71 9.58
CA TYR A 552 -6.43 -33.48 10.99
C TYR A 552 -7.66 -33.78 11.84
N GLN A 553 -7.43 -34.33 13.03
CA GLN A 553 -8.47 -34.66 14.00
C GLN A 553 -7.83 -34.67 15.39
N GLN A 554 -8.45 -33.99 16.35
CA GLN A 554 -7.99 -33.98 17.74
C GLN A 554 -9.17 -33.80 18.70
N ASP A 555 -9.12 -34.51 19.82
CA ASP A 555 -10.11 -34.45 20.89
C ASP A 555 -9.66 -33.52 22.01
N PHE A 556 -10.63 -32.85 22.63
CA PHE A 556 -10.46 -31.87 23.71
C PHE A 556 -11.47 -32.16 24.82
N HIS A 557 -10.97 -32.22 26.05
CA HIS A 557 -11.75 -32.56 27.25
C HIS A 557 -11.83 -31.42 28.27
N VAL A 558 -11.63 -30.17 27.82
CA VAL A 558 -11.73 -28.96 28.64
C VAL A 558 -12.44 -27.87 27.85
N ALA A 559 -13.41 -27.22 28.48
CA ALA A 559 -14.16 -26.13 27.87
C ALA A 559 -13.27 -24.91 27.60
N PRO A 560 -13.33 -24.29 26.40
CA PRO A 560 -12.64 -23.03 26.16
C PRO A 560 -13.18 -21.93 27.08
N ASN A 561 -12.30 -21.16 27.72
CA ASN A 561 -12.69 -20.05 28.60
C ASN A 561 -11.75 -18.84 28.44
N PRO A 562 -12.16 -17.77 27.74
CA PRO A 562 -13.29 -17.73 26.82
C PRO A 562 -12.97 -18.44 25.49
N LYS A 563 -11.70 -18.74 25.20
CA LYS A 563 -11.28 -19.31 23.91
C LYS A 563 -10.23 -20.41 24.02
N LYS A 564 -10.13 -21.21 22.96
CA LYS A 564 -9.08 -22.23 22.75
C LYS A 564 -8.38 -21.94 21.44
N ILE A 565 -7.05 -21.89 21.50
CA ILE A 565 -6.20 -21.77 20.31
C ILE A 565 -5.60 -23.14 20.02
N ILE A 566 -5.74 -23.60 18.79
CA ILE A 566 -5.21 -24.86 18.28
C ILE A 566 -4.16 -24.51 17.22
N GLN A 567 -2.90 -24.71 17.59
CA GLN A 567 -1.77 -24.54 16.67
C GLN A 567 -1.60 -25.80 15.84
N LEU A 568 -1.67 -25.66 14.52
CA LEU A 568 -1.34 -26.74 13.59
C LEU A 568 0.16 -26.60 13.26
N ASN A 569 0.87 -27.72 13.13
CA ASN A 569 2.32 -27.78 12.94
C ASN A 569 2.85 -26.84 11.84
N ALA A 570 4.16 -26.57 11.80
CA ALA A 570 4.78 -25.55 10.92
C ALA A 570 4.42 -25.62 9.41
N SER A 571 3.98 -26.79 8.91
CA SER A 571 3.50 -26.98 7.53
C SER A 571 2.03 -26.61 7.29
N GLY A 572 1.26 -26.35 8.35
CA GLY A 572 -0.20 -26.31 8.35
C GLY A 572 -0.84 -27.68 8.06
N LYS A 573 -2.18 -27.69 8.01
CA LYS A 573 -3.03 -28.81 7.56
C LYS A 573 -3.91 -28.37 6.42
N GLN A 574 -3.95 -29.17 5.36
CA GLN A 574 -4.76 -28.85 4.18
C GLN A 574 -6.21 -29.31 4.35
N GLY A 575 -7.18 -28.46 4.04
CA GLY A 575 -8.60 -28.81 4.12
C GLY A 575 -9.52 -27.80 3.47
N ARG A 576 -10.74 -28.22 3.14
CA ARG A 576 -11.84 -27.33 2.70
C ARG A 576 -12.87 -27.11 3.81
N TYR A 577 -13.05 -28.07 4.70
CA TYR A 577 -14.05 -28.03 5.76
C TYR A 577 -13.37 -28.13 7.12
N VAL A 578 -13.89 -27.37 8.08
CA VAL A 578 -13.56 -27.46 9.50
C VAL A 578 -14.83 -27.79 10.27
N ARG A 579 -14.78 -28.77 11.17
CA ARG A 579 -15.92 -29.19 12.02
C ARG A 579 -15.51 -29.21 13.49
N ILE A 580 -16.41 -28.71 14.33
CA ILE A 580 -16.39 -28.87 15.79
C ILE A 580 -17.58 -29.77 16.14
N GLN A 581 -17.32 -30.88 16.82
CA GLN A 581 -18.33 -31.88 17.14
C GLN A 581 -18.19 -32.34 18.59
N LEU A 582 -19.29 -32.41 19.33
CA LEU A 582 -19.30 -33.00 20.65
C LEU A 582 -19.02 -34.51 20.59
N LEU A 583 -18.39 -35.06 21.61
CA LEU A 583 -18.21 -36.52 21.75
C LEU A 583 -19.33 -37.16 22.59
N ASP A 584 -20.07 -36.35 23.33
CA ASP A 584 -21.17 -36.73 24.21
C ASP A 584 -22.52 -36.18 23.74
N LYS A 585 -23.56 -36.39 24.56
CA LYS A 585 -24.92 -35.88 24.32
C LYS A 585 -25.11 -34.56 25.04
N ASN A 586 -25.01 -33.45 24.31
CA ASN A 586 -25.20 -32.10 24.86
C ASN A 586 -25.68 -31.10 23.79
N TYR A 587 -25.88 -29.84 24.20
CA TYR A 587 -26.06 -28.70 23.30
C TYR A 587 -24.69 -28.14 22.90
N LEU A 588 -24.44 -27.92 21.61
CA LEU A 588 -23.26 -27.20 21.12
C LEU A 588 -23.59 -25.72 20.95
N SER A 589 -22.75 -24.85 21.51
CA SER A 589 -22.83 -23.40 21.32
C SER A 589 -21.44 -22.82 21.10
N LEU A 590 -21.31 -21.91 20.14
CA LEU A 590 -20.05 -21.27 19.76
C LEU A 590 -20.31 -19.78 19.56
N ALA A 591 -19.39 -18.93 20.03
CA ALA A 591 -19.44 -17.50 19.76
C ALA A 591 -18.80 -17.19 18.41
N GLU A 592 -17.59 -17.68 18.15
CA GLU A 592 -16.85 -17.46 16.91
C GLU A 592 -15.87 -18.62 16.68
N VAL A 593 -15.66 -18.99 15.42
CA VAL A 593 -14.63 -19.95 14.98
C VAL A 593 -13.78 -19.30 13.91
N GLN A 594 -12.55 -18.97 14.27
CA GLN A 594 -11.58 -18.41 13.34
C GLN A 594 -10.70 -19.52 12.78
N VAL A 595 -10.65 -19.63 11.46
CA VAL A 595 -9.80 -20.60 10.76
C VAL A 595 -8.68 -19.83 10.08
N MET A 596 -7.52 -19.77 10.71
CA MET A 596 -6.40 -18.98 10.26
C MET A 596 -5.58 -19.79 9.26
N GLY A 597 -5.50 -19.32 8.02
CA GLY A 597 -4.70 -19.98 6.99
C GLY A 597 -4.59 -19.21 5.68
N VAL A 598 -3.96 -19.82 4.69
CA VAL A 598 -3.73 -19.25 3.36
C VAL A 598 -4.41 -20.08 2.28
N ASP A 599 -4.71 -19.49 1.12
CA ASP A 599 -5.12 -20.31 -0.03
C ASP A 599 -3.95 -21.18 -0.49
N LEU A 600 -4.29 -22.37 -1.01
CA LEU A 600 -3.35 -23.28 -1.67
C LEU A 600 -3.16 -22.92 -3.14
#